data_AF-A0A7V9Z751-F1
#
_entry.id   AF-A0A7V9Z751-F1
#
_cell.length_a   1.000
_cell.length_b   1.000
_cell.length_c   1.000
_cell.angle_alpha   90.00
_cell.angle_beta   90.00
_cell.angle_gamma   90.00
#
_symmetry.space_group_name_H-M   'P 1'
#
loop_
_entity.id
_entity.type
_entity.pdbx_description
1 polymer ?
#
loop_
_entity_poly.entity_id
_entity_poly.type
_entity_poly.pdbx_seq_one_letter_code
_entity_poly.pdbx_strand_id
1 'polypeptide(L)'
;MTAIEKTVKVYESSLPHPWNMNAHDPFIDGLLNGIVGFEISINEIEEKWKLSQNRSIQRQHRVIHGLKTTNQYHSQEIAKMMEENLKR
;
A
#
# COMPACT_ATOMS: atom_id res chain seq x y z
N MET A 1 -18.15 -3.30 14.52
CA MET A 1 -17.69 -3.36 13.12
C MET A 1 -16.46 -4.24 13.07
N THR A 2 -16.53 -5.39 12.41
CA THR A 2 -15.46 -6.40 12.36
C THR A 2 -14.32 -5.96 11.43
N ALA A 3 -13.15 -6.63 11.49
CA ALA A 3 -12.02 -6.34 10.59
C ALA A 3 -12.40 -6.54 9.11
N ILE A 4 -13.23 -7.54 8.81
CA ILE A 4 -13.65 -7.87 7.45
C ILE A 4 -14.58 -6.79 6.86
N GLU A 5 -15.52 -6.27 7.64
CA GLU A 5 -16.38 -5.16 7.20
C GLU A 5 -15.57 -3.90 6.84
N LYS A 6 -14.51 -3.62 7.61
CA LYS A 6 -13.58 -2.52 7.31
C LYS A 6 -12.82 -2.76 6.01
N THR A 7 -12.33 -3.98 5.80
CA THR A 7 -11.64 -4.38 4.56
C THR A 7 -12.56 -4.24 3.35
N VAL A 8 -13.80 -4.75 3.41
CA VAL A 8 -14.80 -4.60 2.34
C VAL A 8 -15.02 -3.12 2.04
N LYS A 9 -15.25 -2.30 3.06
CA LYS A 9 -15.44 -0.85 2.88
C LYS A 9 -14.24 -0.19 2.19
N VAL A 10 -13.00 -0.51 2.58
CA VAL A 10 -11.79 0.10 2.00
C VAL A 10 -11.66 -0.26 0.52
N TYR A 11 -11.74 -1.54 0.18
CA TYR A 11 -11.46 -2.01 -1.19
C TYR A 11 -12.64 -1.84 -2.17
N GLU A 12 -13.89 -1.82 -1.69
CA GLU A 12 -15.07 -1.63 -2.54
C GLU A 12 -15.43 -0.15 -2.75
N SER A 13 -15.03 0.76 -1.85
CA SER A 13 -15.49 2.16 -1.86
C SER A 13 -15.21 2.94 -3.15
N SER A 14 -14.14 2.58 -3.87
CA SER A 14 -13.76 3.23 -5.13
C SER A 14 -14.41 2.61 -6.37
N LEU A 15 -15.14 1.50 -6.23
CA LEU A 15 -15.73 0.81 -7.37
C LEU A 15 -17.06 1.49 -7.79
N PRO A 16 -17.40 1.49 -9.09
CA PRO A 16 -18.65 2.09 -9.57
C PRO A 16 -19.91 1.46 -8.94
N HIS A 17 -19.84 0.18 -8.58
CA HIS A 17 -20.92 -0.57 -7.95
C HIS A 17 -20.35 -1.32 -6.73
N PRO A 18 -20.22 -0.66 -5.57
CA PRO A 18 -19.60 -1.26 -4.40
C PRO A 18 -20.45 -2.43 -3.88
N TRP A 19 -19.83 -3.59 -3.75
CA TRP A 19 -20.47 -4.71 -3.06
C TRP A 19 -20.49 -4.45 -1.55
N ASN A 20 -21.58 -4.82 -0.89
CA ASN A 20 -21.72 -4.69 0.56
C ASN A 20 -21.93 -6.07 1.18
N MET A 21 -21.19 -6.34 2.24
CA MET A 21 -21.35 -7.56 3.02
C MET A 21 -22.61 -7.46 3.88
N ASN A 22 -23.54 -8.40 3.70
CA ASN A 22 -24.62 -8.62 4.65
C ASN A 22 -24.12 -9.55 5.76
N ALA A 23 -23.76 -8.97 6.91
CA ALA A 23 -23.19 -9.71 8.04
C ALA A 23 -24.15 -10.71 8.72
N HIS A 24 -25.39 -10.83 8.24
CA HIS A 24 -26.38 -11.80 8.71
C HIS A 24 -26.76 -12.84 7.65
N ASP A 25 -26.04 -12.89 6.54
CA ASP A 25 -26.20 -13.95 5.56
C ASP A 25 -25.54 -15.25 6.08
N PRO A 26 -26.30 -16.35 6.27
CA PRO A 26 -25.76 -17.62 6.76
C PRO A 26 -24.60 -18.17 5.92
N PHE A 27 -24.56 -17.82 4.62
CA PHE A 27 -23.44 -18.19 3.75
C PHE A 27 -22.15 -17.47 4.17
N ILE A 28 -22.25 -16.17 4.48
CA ILE A 28 -21.11 -15.38 4.93
C ILE A 28 -20.64 -15.86 6.30
N ASP A 29 -21.56 -16.15 7.23
CA ASP A 29 -21.21 -16.72 8.54
C ASP A 29 -20.44 -18.04 8.41
N GLY A 30 -20.82 -18.88 7.44
CA GLY A 30 -20.10 -20.11 7.10
C GLY A 30 -18.65 -19.86 6.65
N LEU A 31 -18.43 -18.83 5.83
CA LEU A 31 -17.09 -18.43 5.38
C LEU A 31 -16.24 -17.90 6.55
N LEU A 32 -16.85 -17.14 7.46
CA LEU A 32 -16.16 -16.56 8.61
C LEU A 32 -15.60 -17.61 9.57
N ASN A 33 -16.25 -18.77 9.69
CA ASN A 33 -15.79 -19.86 10.54
C ASN A 33 -14.40 -20.41 10.13
N GLY A 34 -13.99 -20.24 8.87
CA GLY A 34 -12.67 -20.65 8.38
C GLY A 34 -11.57 -19.61 8.59
N ILE A 35 -11.89 -18.46 9.17
CA ILE A 35 -10.98 -17.31 9.27
C ILE A 35 -10.66 -17.02 10.74
N VAL A 36 -9.37 -17.00 11.08
CA VAL A 36 -8.90 -16.55 12.39
C VAL A 36 -8.53 -15.08 12.30
N GLY A 37 -9.32 -14.23 12.96
CA GLY A 37 -9.00 -12.81 13.12
C GLY A 37 -8.02 -12.59 14.28
N PHE A 38 -7.06 -11.70 14.08
CA PHE A 38 -6.18 -11.22 15.14
C PHE A 38 -5.92 -9.72 14.94
N GLU A 39 -5.47 -9.06 16.01
CA GLU A 39 -5.15 -7.64 15.99
C GLU A 39 -3.69 -7.44 16.40
N ILE A 40 -3.01 -6.52 15.72
CA ILE A 40 -1.66 -6.08 16.09
C ILE A 40 -1.79 -4.68 16.69
N SER A 41 -1.52 -4.54 17.99
CA SER A 41 -1.39 -3.23 18.62
C SER A 41 -0.08 -2.59 18.18
N ILE A 42 -0.18 -1.42 17.55
CA ILE A 42 0.99 -0.64 17.13
C ILE A 42 1.59 0.03 18.37
N ASN A 43 2.78 -0.42 18.77
CA ASN A 43 3.51 0.17 19.90
C ASN A 43 4.55 1.20 19.43
N GLU A 44 5.21 0.92 18.29
CA GLU A 44 6.25 1.76 17.70
C GLU A 44 6.23 1.58 16.18
N ILE A 45 6.61 2.64 15.46
CA ILE A 45 6.78 2.63 14.00
C ILE A 45 8.20 3.10 13.70
N GLU A 46 9.01 2.23 13.12
CA GLU A 46 10.33 2.56 12.58
C GLU A 46 10.30 2.57 11.05
N GLU A 47 10.78 3.66 10.43
CA GLU A 47 10.82 3.79 8.98
C GLU A 47 12.24 3.89 8.43
N LYS A 48 12.45 3.39 7.21
CA LYS A 48 13.74 3.48 6.51
C LYS A 48 13.59 3.80 5.03
N TRP A 49 14.05 4.98 4.65
CA TRP A 49 13.99 5.47 3.27
C TRP A 49 15.36 5.30 2.60
N LYS A 50 15.49 4.36 1.66
CA LYS A 50 16.72 4.14 0.87
C LYS A 50 16.53 4.62 -0.57
N LEU A 51 16.74 5.91 -0.79
CA LEU A 51 16.48 6.60 -2.06
C LEU A 51 17.77 7.09 -2.73
N SER A 52 18.88 6.37 -2.53
CA SER A 52 20.22 6.76 -3.02
C SER A 52 20.70 8.15 -2.53
N GLN A 53 20.25 8.59 -1.35
CA GLN A 53 20.55 9.91 -0.81
C GLN A 53 22.05 10.13 -0.56
N ASN A 54 22.81 9.04 -0.40
CA ASN A 54 24.27 9.06 -0.20
C ASN A 54 25.09 9.21 -1.49
N ARG A 55 24.45 9.50 -2.63
CA ARG A 55 25.10 9.69 -3.93
C ARG A 55 25.05 11.15 -4.37
N SER A 56 25.93 11.54 -5.29
CA SER A 56 25.89 12.88 -5.87
C SER A 56 24.56 13.17 -6.56
N ILE A 57 24.16 14.44 -6.61
CA ILE A 57 22.92 14.90 -7.24
C ILE A 57 22.84 14.41 -8.70
N GLN A 58 23.95 14.48 -9.45
CA GLN A 58 24.00 13.99 -10.84
C GLN A 58 23.72 12.48 -10.93
N ARG A 59 24.21 11.69 -9.96
CA ARG A 59 23.94 10.25 -9.92
C ARG A 59 22.49 9.97 -9.55
N GLN A 60 21.91 10.73 -8.63
CA GLN A 60 20.50 10.60 -8.28
C GLN A 60 19.59 10.89 -9.49
N HIS A 61 19.86 11.97 -10.25
CA HIS A 61 19.13 12.25 -11.49
C HIS A 61 19.22 11.13 -12.54
N ARG A 62 20.40 10.52 -12.71
CA ARG A 62 20.55 9.38 -13.63
C ARG A 62 19.74 8.16 -13.18
N VAL A 63 19.72 7.89 -11.88
CA VAL A 63 18.91 6.79 -11.32
C VAL A 63 17.42 7.07 -11.51
N ILE A 64 16.95 8.29 -11.21
CA ILE A 64 15.57 8.72 -11.45
C ILE A 64 15.18 8.50 -12.91
N HIS A 65 16.02 8.93 -13.85
CA HIS A 65 15.76 8.76 -15.27
C HIS A 65 15.66 7.28 -15.67
N GLY A 66 16.59 6.45 -15.22
CA GLY A 66 16.56 5.01 -15.50
C GLY A 66 15.34 4.30 -14.89
N LEU A 67 14.93 4.69 -13.68
CA LEU A 67 13.73 4.16 -13.05
C LEU A 67 12.46 4.56 -13.82
N LYS A 68 12.39 5.80 -14.33
CA LYS A 68 11.27 6.29 -15.14
C LYS A 68 11.13 5.61 -16.51
N THR A 69 12.20 5.06 -17.05
CA THR A 69 12.16 4.37 -18.36
C THR A 69 12.01 2.86 -18.24
N THR A 70 12.12 2.32 -17.03
CA THR A 70 12.00 0.88 -16.77
C THR A 70 10.56 0.50 -16.45
N ASN A 71 10.06 -0.56 -17.10
CA ASN A 71 8.73 -1.13 -16.84
C ASN A 71 8.77 -2.21 -15.74
N GLN A 72 9.35 -1.87 -14.59
CA GLN A 72 9.38 -2.74 -13.41
C GLN A 72 8.37 -2.25 -12.39
N TYR A 73 7.81 -3.19 -11.63
CA TYR A 73 6.92 -2.87 -10.53
C TYR A 73 7.59 -1.91 -9.55
N HIS A 74 6.87 -0.87 -9.13
CA HIS A 74 7.33 0.24 -8.27
C HIS A 74 8.43 1.16 -8.82
N SER A 75 8.98 0.96 -10.03
CA SER A 75 10.10 1.80 -10.54
C SER A 75 9.73 3.29 -10.58
N GLN A 76 8.53 3.60 -11.07
CA GLN A 76 8.00 4.96 -11.17
C GLN A 76 7.76 5.60 -9.79
N GLU A 77 7.27 4.82 -8.83
CA GLU A 77 7.01 5.30 -7.47
C GLU A 77 8.30 5.63 -6.74
N ILE A 78 9.33 4.78 -6.86
CA ILE A 78 10.66 5.06 -6.28
C ILE A 78 11.27 6.29 -6.96
N ALA A 79 11.13 6.44 -8.28
CA ALA A 79 11.60 7.64 -8.98
C ALA A 79 10.92 8.91 -8.44
N LYS A 80 9.61 8.87 -8.22
CA LYS A 80 8.84 9.97 -7.63
C LYS A 80 9.32 10.29 -6.21
N MET A 81 9.51 9.28 -5.36
CA MET A 81 10.02 9.48 -3.99
C MET A 81 11.44 10.07 -3.99
N MET A 82 12.31 9.64 -4.93
CA MET A 82 13.64 10.23 -5.10
C MET A 82 13.56 11.71 -5.53
N GLU A 83 12.64 12.07 -6.44
CA GLU A 83 12.41 13.46 -6.84
C GLU A 83 11.88 14.33 -5.69
N GLU A 84 10.97 13.81 -4.88
CA GLU A 84 10.49 14.48 -3.67
C GLU A 84 11.61 14.67 -2.65
N ASN A 85 12.47 13.67 -2.48
CA ASN A 85 13.63 13.76 -1.58
C ASN A 85 14.66 14.81 -2.04
N LEU A 86 14.81 15.07 -3.35
CA LEU A 86 15.68 16.12 -3.87
C LEU A 86 15.11 17.55 -3.67
N LYS A 87 13.81 17.67 -3.40
CA LYS A 87 13.13 18.95 -3.15
C LYS A 87 13.08 19.34 -1.67
N ARG A 88 13.38 18.40 -0.78
CA ARG A 88 13.49 18.63 0.66
C ARG A 88 14.86 19.19 1.01
#